data_AF-A0A554WXB1-F1
#
_entry.id   AF-A0A554WXB1-F1
#
_cell.length_a   1.000
_cell.length_b   1.000
_cell.length_c   1.000
_cell.angle_alpha   90.00
_cell.angle_beta   90.00
_cell.angle_gamma   90.00
#
_symmetry.space_group_name_H-M   'P 1'
#
loop_
_entity.id
_entity.type
_entity.pdbx_description
1 polymer ?
#
loop_
_entity_poly.entity_id
_entity_poly.type
_entity_poly.pdbx_seq_one_letter_code
_entity_poly.pdbx_strand_id
1 'polypeptide(L)' 'MDRLSRRLDVASPKPIIRASLENGLLTEEQARLALAMADHRNLTAHTYNEALAHEIFAALPAYRELMQVWLDRLARS' A
#
# COMPACT_ATOMS: atom_id res chain seq x y z
N MET A 1 -6.42 23.70 -16.13
CA MET A 1 -5.65 22.73 -15.31
C MET A 1 -6.17 21.34 -15.60
N ASP A 2 -5.26 20.50 -16.08
CA ASP A 2 -5.50 19.31 -16.91
C ASP A 2 -6.23 18.16 -16.18
N ARG A 3 -7.21 17.53 -16.85
CA ARG A 3 -8.01 16.40 -16.32
C ARG A 3 -7.17 15.12 -16.16
N LEU A 4 -6.02 15.03 -16.84
CA LEU A 4 -5.07 13.92 -16.71
C LEU A 4 -4.35 13.90 -15.36
N SER A 5 -3.94 15.06 -14.85
CA SER A 5 -3.31 15.19 -13.53
C SER A 5 -4.20 14.64 -12.41
N ARG A 6 -5.50 14.97 -12.44
CA ARG A 6 -6.47 14.49 -11.44
C ARG A 6 -6.70 12.97 -11.48
N ARG A 7 -6.58 12.33 -12.65
CA ARG A 7 -6.68 10.87 -12.79
C ARG A 7 -5.43 10.14 -12.29
N LEU A 8 -4.25 10.74 -12.47
CA LEU A 8 -2.99 10.22 -11.93
C LEU A 8 -2.93 10.33 -10.41
N ASP A 9 -3.50 11.40 -9.84
CA ASP A 9 -3.65 11.54 -8.37
C ASP A 9 -4.53 10.44 -7.79
N VAL A 10 -5.64 10.09 -8.47
CA VAL A 10 -6.50 8.96 -8.11
C VAL A 10 -5.77 7.62 -8.25
N ALA A 11 -4.75 7.52 -9.10
CA ALA A 11 -3.97 6.29 -9.34
C ALA A 11 -2.72 6.14 -8.47
N SER A 12 -2.45 7.07 -7.55
CA SER A 12 -1.30 6.95 -6.64
C SER A 12 -1.63 6.00 -5.46
N PRO A 13 -0.63 5.29 -4.89
CA PRO A 13 -0.90 4.22 -3.93
C PRO A 13 -1.70 4.66 -2.70
N LYS A 14 -1.34 5.80 -2.09
CA LYS A 14 -1.98 6.26 -0.84
C LYS A 14 -3.45 6.66 -1.02
N PRO A 15 -3.84 7.42 -2.06
CA PRO A 15 -5.25 7.65 -2.40
C PRO A 15 -6.03 6.36 -2.68
N ILE A 16 -5.49 5.40 -3.44
CA ILE A 16 -6.17 4.12 -3.67
C ILE A 16 -6.39 3.34 -2.38
N ILE A 17 -5.41 3.33 -1.46
CA ILE A 17 -5.54 2.70 -0.15
C ILE A 17 -6.66 3.36 0.67
N ARG A 18 -6.73 4.70 0.68
CA ARG A 18 -7.79 5.44 1.38
C ARG A 18 -9.17 5.13 0.80
N ALA A 19 -9.31 5.16 -0.53
CA ALA A 19 -10.55 4.79 -1.19
C ALA A 19 -10.96 3.34 -0.87
N SER A 20 -10.00 2.42 -0.78
CA SER A 20 -10.27 1.03 -0.43
C SER A 20 -10.78 0.88 1.01
N LEU A 21 -10.29 1.70 1.95
CA LEU A 21 -10.83 1.79 3.30
C LEU A 21 -12.25 2.37 3.30
N GLU A 22 -12.46 3.50 2.62
CA GLU A 22 -13.75 4.21 2.56
C GLU A 22 -14.87 3.35 1.96
N ASN A 23 -14.52 2.42 1.05
CA ASN A 23 -15.46 1.49 0.42
C ASN A 23 -15.52 0.12 1.12
N GLY A 24 -14.91 -0.02 2.31
CA GLY A 24 -14.98 -1.25 3.12
C GLY A 24 -14.18 -2.44 2.58
N LEU A 25 -13.36 -2.23 1.54
CA LEU A 25 -12.50 -3.26 0.97
C LEU A 25 -11.32 -3.59 1.90
N LEU A 26 -10.84 -2.60 2.65
CA LEU A 26 -9.86 -2.74 3.72
C LEU A 26 -10.46 -2.32 5.07
N THR A 27 -10.03 -2.97 6.15
CA THR A 27 -10.26 -2.47 7.51
C THR A 27 -9.26 -1.34 7.84
N GLU A 28 -9.49 -0.59 8.90
CA GLU A 28 -8.55 0.45 9.36
C GLU A 28 -7.14 -0.10 9.61
N GLU A 29 -7.06 -1.29 10.22
CA GLU A 29 -5.78 -1.98 10.47
C GLU A 29 -5.04 -2.30 9.17
N GLN A 30 -5.77 -2.86 8.21
CA GLN A 30 -5.22 -3.23 6.90
C GLN A 30 -4.82 -2.00 6.09
N ALA A 31 -5.60 -0.91 6.16
CA ALA A 31 -5.27 0.35 5.50
C ALA A 31 -4.01 0.97 6.09
N ARG A 32 -3.81 0.93 7.42
CA ARG A 32 -2.58 1.40 8.05
C ARG A 32 -1.37 0.59 7.61
N LEU A 33 -1.50 -0.73 7.55
CA LEU A 33 -0.44 -1.62 7.07
C LEU A 33 -0.14 -1.38 5.58
N ALA A 34 -1.17 -1.13 4.76
CA ALA A 34 -1.01 -0.80 3.35
C ALA A 34 -0.28 0.54 3.13
N LEU A 35 -0.57 1.55 3.96
CA LEU A 35 0.13 2.84 3.92
C LEU A 35 1.61 2.67 4.27
N ALA A 36 1.93 1.89 5.31
CA ALA A 36 3.31 1.56 5.67
C ALA A 36 4.03 0.82 4.53
N MET A 37 3.37 -0.15 3.89
CA MET A 37 3.88 -0.85 2.72
C MET A 37 4.20 0.11 1.56
N ALA A 38 3.32 1.08 1.29
CA ALA A 38 3.55 2.09 0.26
C ALA A 38 4.76 3.00 0.58
N ASP A 39 4.98 3.31 1.86
CA ASP A 39 6.15 4.06 2.31
C ASP A 39 7.44 3.24 2.18
N HIS A 40 7.45 1.99 2.65
CA HIS A 40 8.59 1.08 2.48
C HIS A 40 8.94 0.84 1.01
N ARG A 41 7.96 0.72 0.11
CA ARG A 41 8.19 0.60 -1.34
C ARG A 41 8.96 1.79 -1.91
N ASN A 42 8.75 3.01 -1.41
CA ASN A 42 9.50 4.17 -1.88
C ASN A 42 10.94 4.17 -1.33
N LEU A 43 11.16 3.49 -0.21
CA LEU A 43 12.43 3.39 0.49
C LEU A 43 13.31 2.23 0.04
N THR A 44 12.79 1.27 -0.75
CA THR A 44 13.60 0.14 -1.27
C THR A 44 14.71 0.58 -2.23
N ALA A 45 14.70 1.82 -2.72
CA ALA A 45 15.83 2.40 -3.46
C ALA A 45 17.00 2.81 -2.55
N HIS A 46 16.79 2.86 -1.22
CA HIS A 46 17.76 3.30 -0.21
C HIS A 46 18.29 2.13 0.64
N THR A 47 18.38 0.93 0.06
CA THR A 47 18.80 -0.31 0.75
C THR A 47 20.25 -0.33 1.24
N TYR A 48 21.03 0.72 0.98
CA TYR A 48 22.32 0.95 1.64
C TYR A 48 22.17 1.22 3.16
N ASN A 49 20.98 1.58 3.62
CA ASN A 49 20.67 1.64 5.05
C ASN A 49 20.26 0.25 5.54
N GLU A 50 21.20 -0.48 6.15
CA GLU A 50 21.01 -1.85 6.63
C GLU A 50 19.86 -1.96 7.65
N ALA A 51 19.73 -1.00 8.57
CA ALA A 51 18.66 -1.01 9.56
C ALA A 51 17.27 -0.93 8.89
N LEU A 52 17.15 -0.06 7.88
CA LEU A 52 15.95 0.06 7.07
C LEU A 52 15.69 -1.19 6.22
N ALA A 53 16.74 -1.81 5.66
CA ALA A 53 16.60 -3.06 4.92
C ALA A 53 16.08 -4.20 5.82
N HIS A 54 16.58 -4.31 7.06
CA HIS A 54 16.09 -5.26 8.05
C HIS A 54 14.64 -4.99 8.47
N GLU A 55 14.28 -3.73 8.69
CA GLU A 55 12.90 -3.32 8.99
C GLU A 55 11.93 -3.73 7.87
N ILE A 56 12.27 -3.39 6.61
CA ILE A 56 11.46 -3.74 5.44
C ILE A 56 11.35 -5.27 5.32
N PHE A 57 12.47 -5.98 5.46
CA PHE A 57 12.50 -7.45 5.36
C PHE A 57 11.60 -8.11 6.40
N ALA A 58 11.64 -7.64 7.66
CA ALA A 58 10.80 -8.15 8.73
C ALA A 58 9.29 -7.91 8.49
N ALA A 59 8.94 -6.85 7.76
CA ALA A 59 7.55 -6.50 7.44
C ALA A 59 6.98 -7.28 6.23
N LEU A 60 7.83 -7.89 5.38
CA LEU A 60 7.40 -8.58 4.15
C LEU A 60 6.32 -9.66 4.35
N PRO A 61 6.36 -10.52 5.39
CA PRO A 61 5.32 -11.53 5.59
C PRO A 61 3.93 -10.92 5.77
N ALA A 62 3.83 -9.86 6.59
CA ALA A 62 2.57 -9.16 6.83
C ALA A 62 2.05 -8.47 5.57
N TYR A 63 2.95 -7.87 4.77
CA TYR A 63 2.59 -7.27 3.48
C TYR A 63 2.08 -8.31 2.49
N ARG A 64 2.70 -9.50 2.44
CA ARG A 64 2.23 -10.60 1.58
C ARG A 64 0.82 -11.04 1.96
N GLU A 65 0.57 -11.27 3.25
CA GLU A 65 -0.75 -11.68 3.74
C GLU A 65 -1.81 -10.61 3.43
N LEU A 66 -1.49 -9.34 3.68
CA LEU A 66 -2.35 -8.21 3.35
C LEU A 66 -2.71 -8.19 1.85
N MET A 67 -1.71 -8.32 0.96
CA MET A 67 -1.94 -8.30 -0.48
C MET A 67 -2.81 -9.47 -0.94
N GLN A 68 -2.66 -10.66 -0.34
CA GLN A 68 -3.51 -11.81 -0.63
C GLN A 68 -4.97 -11.55 -0.25
N VAL A 69 -5.21 -11.08 0.99
CA VAL A 69 -6.56 -10.74 1.44
C VAL A 69 -7.17 -9.64 0.57
N TRP A 70 -6.39 -8.64 0.17
CA TRP A 70 -6.87 -7.54 -0.65
C TRP A 70 -7.25 -8.01 -2.06
N LEU A 71 -6.41 -8.81 -2.72
CA LEU A 71 -6.70 -9.39 -4.04
C LEU A 71 -7.92 -10.31 -3.99
N ASP A 72 -8.05 -11.14 -2.95
CA ASP A 72 -9.19 -12.04 -2.78
C ASP A 72 -10.52 -11.28 -2.63
N ARG A 73 -10.50 -10.11 -1.99
CA ARG A 73 -11.68 -9.25 -1.87
C ARG A 73 -11.99 -8.53 -3.17
N LEU A 74 -10.98 -8.03 -3.89
CA LEU A 74 -11.15 -7.41 -5.21
C LEU A 74 -11.73 -8.40 -6.23
N ALA A 75 -11.36 -9.67 -6.16
CA ALA A 75 -11.91 -10.71 -7.03
C ALA A 75 -13.40 -11.02 -6.74
N ARG A 76 -13.94 -10.56 -5.59
CA ARG A 76 -15.31 -10.83 -5.13
C ARG A 76 -16.20 -9.59 -5.08
N SER A 77 -15.65 -8.40 -5.30
CA SER A 77 -16.36 -7.12 -5.36
C SER A 77 -16.95 -6.86 -6.74
#